data_AF-A0A183I5F5-F1
#
_entry.id   AF-A0A183I5F5-F1
#
_cell.length_a   1.000
_cell.length_b   1.000
_cell.length_c   1.000
_cell.angle_alpha   90.00
_cell.angle_beta   90.00
_cell.angle_gamma   90.00
#
_symmetry.space_group_name_H-M   'P 1'
#
loop_
_entity.id
_entity.type
_entity.pdbx_description
1 polymer ?
#
loop_
_entity_poly.entity_id
_entity_poly.type
_entity_poly.pdbx_seq_one_letter_code
_entity_poly.pdbx_strand_id
1 'polypeptide(L)'
;MENVALAMMLCCQKLVPESHWQPYIKVLPQNFNTPLFFTVEQLQYLRPSPLFEESLLLYRNVSRQFVHFLMEIIRSDDFRHKKKKSKEEMSRLEPIYVNSPLTAANFTFNLYRWSVACISTRINMIPSEVLKDDMGQPQMIPALIPFLDMANHSYTDGAFHEAVNFSDEFNYAEIIAVRDYKPLEPVNIFYGWRSNRDFLLHNGFVPLEKNTRDIYKLRIGLPKSKREDARMHLFHALGFVAESTIFAFEVSICEPYFHDSLFRFAQIYVLDEIPSKAEQ
;
A
#
# COMPACT_ATOMS: atom_id res chain seq x y z
N MET A 1 -9.71 4.51 4.24
CA MET A 1 -8.36 3.97 3.96
C MET A 1 -7.41 4.49 5.02
N GLU A 2 -7.04 3.64 5.98
CA GLU A 2 -6.28 4.04 7.17
C GLU A 2 -4.85 4.48 6.86
N ASN A 3 -4.19 3.82 5.91
CA ASN A 3 -2.88 4.24 5.38
C ASN A 3 -2.89 5.69 4.83
N VAL A 4 -3.96 6.09 4.14
CA VAL A 4 -4.13 7.45 3.65
C VAL A 4 -4.36 8.44 4.80
N ALA A 5 -5.12 8.04 5.82
CA ALA A 5 -5.31 8.85 7.02
C ALA A 5 -3.98 9.06 7.76
N LEU A 6 -3.16 8.01 7.90
CA LEU A 6 -1.83 8.07 8.50
C LEU A 6 -0.89 8.99 7.69
N ALA A 7 -0.96 8.95 6.36
CA ALA A 7 -0.20 9.86 5.51
C ALA A 7 -0.64 11.33 5.71
N MET A 8 -1.94 11.60 5.86
CA MET A 8 -2.43 12.95 6.18
C MET A 8 -2.01 13.40 7.58
N MET A 9 -2.05 12.51 8.57
CA MET A 9 -1.55 12.78 9.91
C MET A 9 -0.07 13.17 9.89
N LEU A 10 0.77 12.41 9.17
CA LEU A 10 2.19 12.70 9.04
C LEU A 10 2.45 14.04 8.33
N CYS A 11 1.62 14.42 7.34
CA CYS A 11 1.68 15.77 6.74
C CYS A 11 1.43 16.86 7.79
N CYS A 12 0.39 16.70 8.62
CA CYS A 12 0.08 17.64 9.69
C CYS A 12 1.23 17.73 10.70
N GLN A 13 1.70 16.59 11.22
CA GLN A 13 2.72 16.55 12.27
C GLN A 13 4.05 17.16 11.79
N LYS A 14 4.42 16.95 10.52
CA LYS A 14 5.64 17.54 9.95
C LYS A 14 5.61 19.08 9.96
N LEU A 15 4.44 19.70 9.81
CA LEU A 15 4.28 21.15 9.77
C LEU A 15 4.20 21.81 11.14
N VAL A 16 4.06 21.03 12.23
CA VAL A 16 3.96 21.54 13.60
C VAL A 16 5.34 21.45 14.26
N PRO A 17 6.06 22.58 14.48
CA PRO A 17 7.43 22.56 15.00
C PRO A 17 7.54 21.95 16.40
N GLU A 18 6.50 22.08 17.21
CA GLU A 18 6.42 21.55 18.58
C GLU A 18 5.78 20.15 18.65
N SER A 19 5.64 19.48 17.49
CA SER A 19 5.05 18.14 17.46
C SER A 19 5.92 17.16 18.24
N HIS A 20 5.28 16.35 19.08
CA HIS A 20 5.95 15.29 19.84
C HIS A 20 6.74 14.33 18.94
N TRP A 21 6.29 14.13 17.69
CA TRP A 21 6.92 13.22 16.72
C TRP A 21 8.05 13.86 15.92
N GLN A 22 8.41 15.12 16.16
CA GLN A 22 9.48 15.79 15.42
C GLN A 22 10.84 15.08 15.46
N PRO A 23 11.30 14.48 16.58
CA PRO A 23 12.54 13.71 16.58
C PRO A 23 12.53 12.56 15.56
N TYR A 24 11.42 11.84 15.46
CA TYR A 24 11.22 10.77 14.48
C TYR A 24 11.11 11.32 13.04
N ILE A 25 10.30 12.37 12.84
CA ILE A 25 10.08 12.96 11.51
C ILE A 25 11.39 13.51 10.91
N LYS A 26 12.30 14.01 11.75
CA LYS A 26 13.61 14.54 11.34
C LYS A 26 14.57 13.46 10.84
N VAL A 27 14.45 12.21 11.33
CA VAL A 27 15.31 11.11 10.89
C VAL A 27 14.74 10.33 9.69
N LEU A 28 13.48 10.57 9.32
CA LEU A 28 12.89 9.99 8.13
C LEU A 28 13.64 10.42 6.85
N PRO A 29 13.75 9.54 5.84
CA PRO A 29 14.35 9.88 4.56
C PRO A 29 13.62 11.06 3.90
N GLN A 30 14.37 11.93 3.22
CA GLN A 30 13.76 13.02 2.44
C GLN A 30 13.39 12.58 1.01
N ASN A 31 14.01 11.51 0.50
CA ASN A 31 13.77 10.94 -0.82
C ASN A 31 13.64 9.41 -0.74
N PHE A 32 12.98 8.83 -1.73
CA PHE A 32 12.72 7.40 -1.82
C PHE A 32 13.04 6.88 -3.21
N ASN A 33 13.27 5.57 -3.30
CA ASN A 33 13.51 4.86 -4.56
C ASN A 33 12.27 4.05 -5.00
N THR A 34 11.08 4.45 -4.56
CA THR A 34 9.83 3.89 -5.09
C THR A 34 9.52 4.51 -6.45
N PRO A 35 8.73 3.84 -7.32
CA PRO A 35 8.34 4.39 -8.62
C PRO A 35 7.62 5.74 -8.57
N LEU A 36 7.06 6.12 -7.40
CA LEU A 36 6.47 7.45 -7.17
C LEU A 36 7.51 8.59 -7.27
N PHE A 37 8.80 8.28 -7.12
CA PHE A 37 9.93 9.22 -7.16
C PHE A 37 10.82 9.05 -8.39
N PHE A 38 10.50 8.12 -9.29
CA PHE A 38 11.30 7.88 -10.49
C PHE A 38 11.22 9.04 -11.47
N THR A 39 12.32 9.28 -12.18
CA THR A 39 12.30 10.08 -13.41
C THR A 39 11.59 9.32 -14.53
N VAL A 40 11.27 10.03 -15.62
CA VAL A 40 10.65 9.40 -16.79
C VAL A 40 11.56 8.32 -17.38
N GLU A 41 12.87 8.57 -17.43
CA GLU A 41 13.89 7.62 -17.91
C GLU A 41 13.96 6.39 -17.01
N GLN A 42 13.97 6.58 -15.68
CA GLN A 42 13.97 5.48 -14.72
C GLN A 42 12.73 4.60 -14.89
N LEU A 43 11.57 5.22 -15.09
CA LEU A 43 10.31 4.51 -15.30
C LEU A 43 10.31 3.70 -16.61
N GLN A 44 11.01 4.15 -17.65
CA GLN A 44 11.09 3.43 -18.93
C GLN A 44 11.78 2.06 -18.80
N TYR A 45 12.73 1.90 -17.87
CA TYR A 45 13.38 0.61 -17.62
C TYR A 45 12.43 -0.46 -17.10
N LEU A 46 11.25 -0.09 -16.59
CA LEU A 46 10.23 -1.05 -16.18
C LEU A 46 9.49 -1.66 -17.37
N ARG A 47 9.64 -1.16 -18.61
CA ARG A 47 8.96 -1.73 -19.78
C ARG A 47 9.67 -2.99 -20.28
N PRO A 48 8.91 -3.99 -20.78
CA PRO A 48 7.45 -4.05 -20.90
C PRO A 48 6.77 -4.70 -19.67
N SER A 49 7.41 -4.71 -18.49
CA SER A 49 6.89 -5.43 -17.33
C SER A 49 5.55 -4.88 -16.82
N PRO A 50 4.70 -5.73 -16.18
CA PRO A 50 3.46 -5.30 -15.55
C PRO A 50 3.64 -4.17 -14.51
N LEU A 51 4.81 -4.11 -13.89
CA LEU A 51 5.15 -3.10 -12.88
C LEU A 51 5.16 -1.68 -13.45
N PHE A 52 5.41 -1.51 -14.75
CA PHE A 52 5.33 -0.20 -15.41
C PHE A 52 3.93 0.39 -15.29
N GLU A 53 2.90 -0.38 -15.62
CA GLU A 53 1.51 0.07 -15.55
C GLU A 53 1.06 0.30 -14.10
N GLU A 54 1.47 -0.57 -13.18
CA GLU A 54 1.16 -0.43 -11.75
C GLU A 54 1.81 0.82 -11.15
N SER A 55 3.03 1.17 -11.59
CA SER A 55 3.71 2.40 -11.19
C SER A 55 2.97 3.65 -11.68
N LEU A 56 2.45 3.63 -12.91
CA LEU A 56 1.61 4.72 -13.44
C LEU A 56 0.28 4.84 -12.68
N LEU A 57 -0.34 3.70 -12.36
CA LEU A 57 -1.57 3.66 -11.57
C LEU A 57 -1.35 4.20 -10.16
N LEU A 58 -0.23 3.85 -9.51
CA LEU A 58 0.18 4.40 -8.23
C LEU A 58 0.30 5.92 -8.31
N TYR A 59 1.07 6.44 -9.26
CA TYR A 59 1.25 7.89 -9.44
C TYR A 59 -0.10 8.60 -9.65
N ARG A 60 -0.93 8.08 -10.57
CA ARG A 60 -2.28 8.61 -10.84
C ARG A 60 -3.16 8.63 -9.59
N ASN A 61 -3.17 7.55 -8.81
CA ASN A 61 -3.98 7.44 -7.61
C ASN A 61 -3.52 8.43 -6.54
N VAL A 62 -2.22 8.57 -6.31
CA VAL A 62 -1.65 9.54 -5.36
C VAL A 62 -1.93 10.98 -5.80
N SER A 63 -1.79 11.30 -7.09
CA SER A 63 -2.17 12.63 -7.61
C SER A 63 -3.66 12.93 -7.42
N ARG A 64 -4.54 11.95 -7.66
CA ARG A 64 -5.99 12.13 -7.45
C ARG A 64 -6.32 12.36 -5.98
N GLN A 65 -5.70 11.60 -5.07
CA GLN A 65 -5.85 11.80 -3.63
C GLN A 65 -5.36 13.18 -3.20
N PHE A 66 -4.19 13.62 -3.69
CA PHE A 66 -3.66 14.95 -3.42
C PHE A 66 -4.65 16.06 -3.81
N VAL A 67 -5.17 16.03 -5.04
CA VAL A 67 -6.15 17.03 -5.51
C VAL A 67 -7.40 17.02 -4.65
N HIS A 68 -7.90 15.84 -4.29
CA HIS A 68 -9.07 15.73 -3.41
C HIS A 68 -8.82 16.40 -2.05
N PHE A 69 -7.72 16.09 -1.37
CA PHE A 69 -7.39 16.69 -0.08
C PHE A 69 -7.11 18.20 -0.18
N LEU A 70 -6.44 18.64 -1.25
CA LEU A 70 -6.18 20.06 -1.49
C LEU A 70 -7.50 20.84 -1.60
N MET A 71 -8.51 20.31 -2.27
CA MET A 71 -9.83 20.94 -2.36
C MET A 71 -10.52 21.05 -1.00
N GLU A 72 -10.44 20.03 -0.14
CA GLU A 72 -11.00 20.10 1.22
C GLU A 72 -10.24 21.09 2.13
N ILE A 73 -8.92 21.20 1.94
CA ILE A 73 -8.07 22.17 2.65
C ILE A 73 -8.41 23.59 2.21
N ILE A 74 -8.60 23.85 0.91
CA ILE A 74 -9.03 25.16 0.39
C ILE A 74 -10.37 25.57 1.01
N ARG A 75 -11.35 24.65 1.07
CA ARG A 75 -12.64 24.92 1.73
C ARG A 75 -12.48 25.26 3.22
N SER A 76 -11.54 24.60 3.88
CA SER A 76 -11.21 24.85 5.29
C SER A 76 -10.54 26.22 5.49
N ASP A 77 -9.66 26.63 4.58
CA ASP A 77 -9.07 27.98 4.55
C ASP A 77 -10.13 29.07 4.37
N ASP A 78 -11.02 28.92 3.39
CA ASP A 78 -12.13 29.85 3.15
C ASP A 78 -13.02 30.00 4.39
N PHE A 79 -13.30 28.88 5.08
CA PHE A 79 -14.05 28.87 6.32
C PHE A 79 -13.32 29.63 7.43
N ARG A 80 -12.02 29.38 7.63
CA ARG A 80 -11.18 30.12 8.59
C ARG A 80 -11.20 31.63 8.31
N HIS A 81 -11.10 32.03 7.05
CA HIS A 81 -11.13 33.44 6.64
C HIS A 81 -12.50 34.10 6.92
N LYS A 82 -13.61 33.41 6.63
CA LYS A 82 -14.96 33.93 6.90
C LYS A 82 -15.25 34.03 8.39
N LYS A 83 -14.86 33.04 9.20
CA LYS A 83 -15.00 33.06 10.67
C LYS A 83 -14.21 34.18 11.33
N LYS A 84 -13.06 34.59 10.76
CA LYS A 84 -12.32 35.77 11.25
C LYS A 84 -13.01 37.10 10.90
N LYS A 85 -13.75 37.17 9.79
CA LYS A 85 -14.44 38.38 9.33
C LYS A 85 -15.83 38.57 9.94
N SER A 86 -16.57 37.49 10.19
CA SER A 86 -17.88 37.52 10.85
C SER A 86 -17.75 37.04 12.29
N LYS A 87 -18.15 37.87 13.27
CA LYS A 87 -18.23 37.49 14.69
C LYS A 87 -19.47 36.64 15.02
N GLU A 88 -20.29 36.29 14.03
CA GLU A 88 -21.50 35.50 14.23
C GLU A 88 -21.24 33.99 14.13
N GLU A 89 -21.96 33.21 14.95
CA GLU A 89 -21.97 31.75 14.87
C GLU A 89 -22.48 31.29 13.51
N MET A 90 -21.60 30.63 12.75
CA MET A 90 -21.92 30.14 11.42
C MET A 90 -22.65 28.80 11.56
N SER A 91 -23.92 28.73 11.15
CA SER A 91 -24.72 27.48 11.18
C SER A 91 -24.26 26.40 10.18
N ARG A 92 -23.07 26.54 9.57
CA ARG A 92 -22.54 25.59 8.59
C ARG A 92 -21.72 24.53 9.29
N LEU A 93 -21.85 23.29 8.82
CA LEU A 93 -20.99 22.18 9.23
C LEU A 93 -19.51 22.57 9.05
N GLU A 94 -18.73 22.42 10.10
CA GLU A 94 -17.30 22.74 10.09
C GLU A 94 -16.54 21.77 9.18
N PRO A 95 -15.79 22.26 8.18
CA PRO A 95 -14.96 21.39 7.35
C PRO A 95 -13.89 20.62 8.14
N ILE A 96 -13.55 19.43 7.65
CA ILE A 96 -12.69 18.45 8.35
C ILE A 96 -11.32 19.03 8.75
N TYR A 97 -10.71 19.86 7.91
CA TYR A 97 -9.34 20.35 8.10
C TYR A 97 -9.26 21.75 8.74
N VAL A 98 -10.36 22.31 9.26
CA VAL A 98 -10.38 23.67 9.84
C VAL A 98 -9.39 23.85 10.98
N ASN A 99 -9.25 22.83 11.84
CA ASN A 99 -8.34 22.86 12.99
C ASN A 99 -6.98 22.22 12.69
N SER A 100 -6.71 21.87 11.43
CA SER A 100 -5.41 21.33 11.01
C SER A 100 -4.41 22.45 10.68
N PRO A 101 -3.09 22.19 10.74
CA PRO A 101 -2.07 23.14 10.31
C PRO A 101 -1.98 23.30 8.77
N LEU A 102 -2.76 22.53 8.02
CA LEU A 102 -2.73 22.52 6.57
C LEU A 102 -3.45 23.73 5.99
N THR A 103 -2.81 24.35 5.01
CA THR A 103 -3.33 25.44 4.18
C THR A 103 -3.04 25.12 2.72
N ALA A 104 -3.76 25.75 1.80
CA ALA A 104 -3.52 25.62 0.36
C ALA A 104 -2.07 25.99 -0.03
N ALA A 105 -1.41 26.86 0.76
CA ALA A 105 -0.04 27.29 0.52
C ALA A 105 1.01 26.26 0.97
N ASN A 106 0.75 25.50 2.05
CA ASN A 106 1.73 24.57 2.62
C ASN A 106 1.48 23.10 2.26
N PHE A 107 0.27 22.73 1.85
CA PHE A 107 -0.05 21.37 1.39
C PHE A 107 0.34 21.18 -0.07
N THR A 108 1.61 20.85 -0.29
CA THR A 108 2.17 20.62 -1.63
C THR A 108 2.10 19.14 -2.04
N PHE A 109 2.13 18.88 -3.35
CA PHE A 109 2.23 17.50 -3.85
C PHE A 109 3.49 16.80 -3.34
N ASN A 110 4.60 17.54 -3.18
CA ASN A 110 5.85 17.00 -2.64
C ASN A 110 5.71 16.57 -1.18
N LEU A 111 5.00 17.35 -0.35
CA LEU A 111 4.70 16.96 1.04
C LEU A 111 3.85 15.70 1.08
N TYR A 112 2.78 15.66 0.28
CA TYR A 112 1.87 14.52 0.26
C TYR A 112 2.54 13.25 -0.27
N ARG A 113 3.22 13.31 -1.43
CA ARG A 113 3.93 12.16 -2.01
C ARG A 113 5.02 11.62 -1.08
N TRP A 114 5.74 12.52 -0.38
CA TRP A 114 6.74 12.15 0.63
C TRP A 114 6.09 11.38 1.76
N SER A 115 4.96 11.88 2.28
CA SER A 115 4.23 11.21 3.35
C SER A 115 3.71 9.83 2.92
N VAL A 116 3.12 9.71 1.72
CA VAL A 116 2.68 8.42 1.17
C VAL A 116 3.84 7.43 1.08
N ALA A 117 5.02 7.87 0.65
CA ALA A 117 6.19 7.00 0.57
C ALA A 117 6.76 6.63 1.95
N CYS A 118 6.76 7.55 2.93
CA CYS A 118 7.06 7.20 4.32
C CYS A 118 6.14 6.06 4.80
N ILE A 119 4.83 6.20 4.59
CA ILE A 119 3.86 5.17 4.99
C ILE A 119 4.10 3.87 4.22
N SER A 120 4.15 3.90 2.88
CA SER A 120 4.23 2.67 2.10
C SER A 120 5.47 1.84 2.40
N THR A 121 6.59 2.50 2.74
CA THR A 121 7.89 1.86 2.96
C THR A 121 8.10 1.35 4.39
N ARG A 122 7.33 1.83 5.37
CA ARG A 122 7.56 1.62 6.82
C ARG A 122 6.32 1.21 7.63
N ILE A 123 5.14 1.13 6.99
CA ILE A 123 3.90 0.77 7.68
C ILE A 123 4.00 -0.63 8.29
N ASN A 124 3.64 -0.72 9.56
CA ASN A 124 3.45 -1.96 10.29
C ASN A 124 2.00 -2.02 10.77
N MET A 125 1.51 -3.22 11.07
CA MET A 125 0.18 -3.40 11.65
C MET A 125 0.35 -3.76 13.12
N ILE A 126 -0.37 -3.07 14.01
CA ILE A 126 -0.38 -3.33 15.45
C ILE A 126 -1.82 -3.57 15.92
N PRO A 127 -2.05 -4.36 16.99
CA PRO A 127 -3.38 -4.53 17.55
C PRO A 127 -3.88 -3.19 18.11
N SER A 128 -5.11 -2.83 17.80
CA SER A 128 -5.74 -1.62 18.33
C SER A 128 -6.19 -1.83 19.78
N GLU A 129 -5.91 -0.86 20.65
CA GLU A 129 -6.41 -0.83 22.03
C GLU A 129 -7.95 -0.65 22.12
N VAL A 130 -8.56 0.00 21.11
CA VAL A 130 -9.97 0.43 21.16
C VAL A 130 -10.89 -0.36 20.24
N LEU A 131 -10.50 -0.50 18.97
CA LEU A 131 -11.25 -1.22 17.95
C LEU A 131 -11.13 -2.73 18.12
N LYS A 132 -12.27 -3.42 18.03
CA LYS A 132 -12.38 -4.88 18.07
C LYS A 132 -13.14 -5.37 16.83
N ASP A 133 -12.80 -6.57 16.38
CA ASP A 133 -13.52 -7.25 15.31
C ASP A 133 -14.83 -7.90 15.81
N ASP A 134 -15.58 -8.52 14.90
CA ASP A 134 -16.85 -9.19 15.20
C ASP A 134 -16.70 -10.36 16.19
N MET A 135 -15.48 -10.88 16.37
CA MET A 135 -15.13 -11.94 17.32
C MET A 135 -14.59 -11.39 18.65
N GLY A 136 -14.56 -10.07 18.82
CA GLY A 136 -14.08 -9.40 20.01
C GLY A 136 -12.56 -9.33 20.14
N GLN A 137 -11.80 -9.71 19.11
CA GLN A 137 -10.35 -9.60 19.06
C GLN A 137 -9.91 -8.19 18.67
N PRO A 138 -8.73 -7.71 19.11
CA PRO A 138 -8.20 -6.41 18.68
C PRO A 138 -8.10 -6.32 17.15
N GLN A 139 -8.66 -5.26 16.58
CA GLN A 139 -8.52 -5.01 15.14
C GLN A 139 -7.08 -4.54 14.86
N MET A 140 -6.45 -5.09 13.83
CA MET A 140 -5.12 -4.63 13.40
C MET A 140 -5.21 -3.27 12.70
N ILE A 141 -4.45 -2.29 13.17
CA ILE A 141 -4.39 -0.93 12.63
C ILE A 141 -2.98 -0.57 12.14
N PRO A 142 -2.84 0.28 11.11
CA PRO A 142 -1.55 0.67 10.59
C PRO A 142 -0.86 1.70 11.50
N ALA A 143 0.43 1.51 11.72
CA ALA A 143 1.29 2.39 12.50
C ALA A 143 2.66 2.60 11.84
N LEU A 144 3.27 3.73 12.15
CA LEU A 144 4.71 3.92 12.04
C LEU A 144 5.31 3.67 13.42
N ILE A 145 6.37 2.88 13.50
CA ILE A 145 6.99 2.48 14.75
C ILE A 145 8.42 3.03 14.74
N PRO A 146 8.67 4.21 15.36
CA PRO A 146 9.99 4.81 15.41
C PRO A 146 11.04 3.83 15.93
N PHE A 147 12.26 3.92 15.40
CA PHE A 147 13.41 3.05 15.69
C PHE A 147 13.27 1.64 15.11
N LEU A 148 12.14 0.96 15.32
CA LEU A 148 11.88 -0.37 14.74
C LEU A 148 11.91 -0.33 13.21
N ASP A 149 11.27 0.68 12.63
CA ASP A 149 11.18 0.88 11.17
C ASP A 149 12.49 1.33 10.49
N MET A 150 13.60 1.39 11.24
CA MET A 150 14.95 1.59 10.73
C MET A 150 15.67 0.27 10.41
N ALA A 151 15.16 -0.87 10.89
CA ALA A 151 15.72 -2.18 10.59
C ALA A 151 15.46 -2.55 9.12
N ASN A 152 16.49 -2.99 8.41
CA ASN A 152 16.40 -3.39 7.00
C ASN A 152 15.84 -4.80 6.84
N HIS A 153 15.48 -5.14 5.60
CA HIS A 153 15.00 -6.48 5.25
C HIS A 153 16.13 -7.50 5.12
N SER A 154 15.88 -8.76 5.52
CA SER A 154 16.69 -9.95 5.24
C SER A 154 15.82 -11.21 5.21
N TYR A 155 16.20 -12.21 4.41
CA TYR A 155 15.55 -13.54 4.36
C TYR A 155 16.11 -14.59 5.32
N THR A 156 16.97 -14.20 6.27
CA THR A 156 17.76 -15.13 7.11
C THR A 156 17.00 -16.36 7.63
N ASP A 157 17.70 -17.50 7.63
CA ASP A 157 17.17 -18.87 7.72
C ASP A 157 16.15 -19.11 8.86
N GLY A 158 14.91 -19.43 8.46
CA GLY A 158 13.95 -20.27 9.19
C GLY A 158 13.22 -19.70 10.41
N ALA A 159 13.86 -18.84 11.21
CA ALA A 159 13.34 -18.43 12.54
C ALA A 159 12.75 -16.99 12.61
N PHE A 160 12.75 -16.25 11.50
CA PHE A 160 12.52 -14.78 11.51
C PHE A 160 11.06 -14.35 11.40
N HIS A 161 10.10 -15.27 11.25
CA HIS A 161 8.67 -14.91 11.16
C HIS A 161 8.14 -14.25 12.45
N GLU A 162 8.82 -14.46 13.59
CA GLU A 162 8.43 -13.96 14.90
C GLU A 162 9.42 -12.92 15.47
N ALA A 163 10.40 -12.47 14.67
CA ALA A 163 11.42 -11.55 15.13
C ALA A 163 10.86 -10.16 15.47
N VAL A 164 9.70 -9.79 14.91
CA VAL A 164 9.00 -8.55 15.22
C VAL A 164 7.66 -8.92 15.82
N ASN A 165 7.43 -8.49 17.06
CA ASN A 165 6.18 -8.75 17.77
C ASN A 165 5.66 -7.48 18.44
N PHE A 166 4.36 -7.44 18.71
CA PHE A 166 3.77 -6.47 19.61
C PHE A 166 3.40 -7.19 20.91
N SER A 167 3.95 -6.73 22.03
CA SER A 167 3.60 -7.26 23.35
C SER A 167 2.35 -6.55 23.86
N ASP A 168 1.23 -7.27 23.91
CA ASP A 168 -0.01 -6.74 24.49
C ASP A 168 0.13 -6.50 26.01
N GLU A 169 0.91 -7.34 26.70
CA GLU A 169 1.14 -7.22 28.14
C GLU A 169 1.87 -5.91 28.49
N PHE A 170 2.90 -5.57 27.71
CA PHE A 170 3.74 -4.41 27.98
C PHE A 170 3.46 -3.19 27.07
N ASN A 171 2.56 -3.34 26.11
CA ASN A 171 2.13 -2.31 25.16
C ASN A 171 3.28 -1.66 24.37
N TYR A 172 4.16 -2.49 23.79
CA TYR A 172 5.21 -2.02 22.88
C TYR A 172 5.51 -3.03 21.77
N ALA A 173 6.07 -2.53 20.67
CA ALA A 173 6.65 -3.37 19.63
C ALA A 173 8.12 -3.68 19.96
N GLU A 174 8.53 -4.92 19.74
CA GLU A 174 9.89 -5.39 20.00
C GLU A 174 10.50 -6.11 18.80
N ILE A 175 11.83 -6.05 18.72
CA ILE A 175 12.63 -6.90 17.83
C ILE A 175 13.37 -7.91 18.70
N ILE A 176 13.04 -9.19 18.54
CA ILE A 176 13.68 -10.30 19.24
C ILE A 176 14.89 -10.75 18.43
N ALA A 177 16.05 -10.83 19.09
CA ALA A 177 17.25 -11.37 18.48
C ALA A 177 17.07 -12.88 18.25
N VAL A 178 16.99 -13.31 17.00
CA VAL A 178 16.78 -14.73 16.63
C VAL A 178 18.09 -15.52 16.41
N ARG A 179 19.24 -14.86 16.59
CA ARG A 179 20.58 -15.44 16.53
C ARG A 179 21.56 -14.52 17.25
N ASP A 180 22.77 -15.02 17.47
CA ASP A 180 23.86 -14.19 17.95
C ASP A 180 24.28 -13.17 16.88
N TYR A 181 24.49 -11.92 17.31
CA TYR A 181 24.99 -10.82 16.49
C TYR A 181 26.38 -10.41 16.97
N LYS A 182 27.31 -10.21 16.04
CA LYS A 182 28.63 -9.63 16.35
C LYS A 182 28.50 -8.12 16.56
N PRO A 183 29.41 -7.49 17.33
CA PRO A 183 29.49 -6.04 17.37
C PRO A 183 29.57 -5.46 15.95
N LEU A 184 28.79 -4.39 15.69
CA LEU A 184 28.66 -3.72 14.39
C LEU A 184 27.94 -4.52 13.29
N GLU A 185 27.45 -5.73 13.60
CA GLU A 185 26.61 -6.47 12.68
C GLU A 185 25.20 -5.83 12.60
N PRO A 186 24.66 -5.59 11.38
CA PRO A 186 23.30 -5.05 11.24
C PRO A 186 22.25 -6.00 11.80
N VAL A 187 21.29 -5.44 12.54
CA VAL A 187 20.06 -6.12 12.92
C VAL A 187 19.04 -5.90 11.80
N ASN A 188 18.65 -6.98 11.15
CA ASN A 188 17.67 -6.99 10.07
C ASN A 188 16.40 -7.72 10.52
N ILE A 189 15.28 -7.39 9.90
CA ILE A 189 13.97 -8.00 10.14
C ILE A 189 13.40 -8.57 8.84
N PHE A 190 12.40 -9.43 8.97
CA PHE A 190 11.68 -9.98 7.83
C PHE A 190 10.43 -9.14 7.52
N TYR A 191 10.38 -8.49 6.35
CA TYR A 191 9.28 -7.59 5.96
C TYR A 191 8.02 -8.33 5.47
N GLY A 192 8.04 -9.66 5.50
CA GLY A 192 7.01 -10.53 4.94
C GLY A 192 7.38 -11.10 3.57
N TRP A 193 6.65 -12.13 3.17
CA TRP A 193 6.79 -12.75 1.85
C TRP A 193 6.18 -11.83 0.79
N ARG A 194 7.04 -11.04 0.16
CA ARG A 194 6.67 -10.12 -0.93
C ARG A 194 7.42 -10.51 -2.19
N SER A 195 6.79 -10.27 -3.34
CA SER A 195 7.50 -10.37 -4.62
C SER A 195 8.53 -9.25 -4.75
N ASN A 196 9.54 -9.43 -5.59
CA ASN A 196 10.51 -8.38 -5.91
C ASN A 196 9.83 -7.14 -6.51
N ARG A 197 8.75 -7.37 -7.27
CA ARG A 197 7.87 -6.32 -7.77
C ARG A 197 7.27 -5.50 -6.63
N ASP A 198 6.72 -6.15 -5.60
CA ASP A 198 6.09 -5.47 -4.48
C ASP A 198 7.11 -4.75 -3.59
N PHE A 199 8.30 -5.35 -3.38
CA PHE A 199 9.41 -4.67 -2.72
C PHE A 199 9.79 -3.38 -3.46
N LEU A 200 9.90 -3.41 -4.78
CA LEU A 200 10.23 -2.21 -5.54
C LEU A 200 9.10 -1.18 -5.48
N LEU A 201 7.85 -1.61 -5.70
CA LEU A 201 6.69 -0.73 -5.77
C LEU A 201 6.39 -0.04 -4.43
N HIS A 202 6.48 -0.78 -3.32
CA HIS A 202 6.03 -0.33 -2.01
C HIS A 202 7.16 0.02 -1.04
N ASN A 203 8.32 -0.64 -1.14
CA ASN A 203 9.47 -0.42 -0.27
C ASN A 203 10.65 0.29 -0.97
N GLY A 204 10.65 0.38 -2.30
CA GLY A 204 11.65 1.12 -3.07
C GLY A 204 12.99 0.41 -3.24
N PHE A 205 13.03 -0.91 -3.14
CA PHE A 205 14.23 -1.69 -3.40
C PHE A 205 13.89 -3.07 -3.95
N VAL A 206 14.86 -3.76 -4.54
CA VAL A 206 14.77 -5.20 -4.82
C VAL A 206 15.80 -5.88 -3.91
N PRO A 207 15.42 -6.91 -3.13
CA PRO A 207 16.38 -7.64 -2.30
C PRO A 207 17.57 -8.13 -3.11
N LEU A 208 18.79 -7.97 -2.57
CA LEU A 208 20.02 -8.48 -3.19
C LEU A 208 20.11 -10.00 -3.07
N GLU A 209 19.56 -10.53 -1.97
CA GLU A 209 19.39 -11.95 -1.72
C GLU A 209 18.34 -12.54 -2.69
N LYS A 210 18.54 -13.80 -3.08
CA LYS A 210 17.61 -14.47 -3.99
C LYS A 210 16.26 -14.68 -3.30
N ASN A 211 15.24 -13.97 -3.76
CA ASN A 211 13.85 -14.22 -3.36
C ASN A 211 13.35 -15.55 -3.92
N THR A 212 13.22 -16.56 -3.06
CA THR A 212 12.79 -17.91 -3.42
C THR A 212 11.28 -18.05 -3.57
N ARG A 213 10.50 -17.01 -3.22
CA ARG A 213 9.04 -16.94 -3.38
C ARG A 213 8.63 -15.81 -4.31
N ASP A 214 9.52 -15.38 -5.20
CA ASP A 214 9.20 -14.34 -6.16
C ASP A 214 8.12 -14.82 -7.14
N ILE A 215 7.28 -13.88 -7.56
CA ILE A 215 6.15 -14.14 -8.45
C ILE A 215 6.07 -13.11 -9.58
N TYR A 216 5.68 -13.57 -10.76
CA TYR A 216 5.32 -12.73 -11.88
C TYR A 216 3.80 -12.60 -12.00
N LYS A 217 3.31 -11.36 -12.15
CA LYS A 217 1.89 -11.09 -12.36
C LYS A 217 1.55 -11.15 -13.84
N LEU A 218 1.01 -12.29 -14.27
CA LEU A 218 0.57 -12.54 -15.63
C LEU A 218 -0.82 -11.96 -15.86
N ARG A 219 -0.93 -10.96 -16.75
CA ARG A 219 -2.23 -10.41 -17.18
C ARG A 219 -2.63 -10.98 -18.52
N ILE A 220 -3.80 -11.62 -18.58
CA ILE A 220 -4.34 -12.21 -19.80
C ILE A 220 -5.77 -11.71 -20.01
N GLY A 221 -6.06 -11.23 -21.21
CA GLY A 221 -7.39 -10.78 -21.61
C GLY A 221 -8.12 -11.80 -22.48
N LEU A 222 -9.44 -11.87 -22.35
CA LEU A 222 -10.26 -12.55 -23.35
C LEU A 222 -10.30 -11.71 -24.64
N PRO A 223 -10.19 -12.35 -25.82
CA PRO A 223 -10.40 -11.66 -27.08
C PRO A 223 -11.87 -11.25 -27.20
N LYS A 224 -12.10 -10.03 -27.71
CA LYS A 224 -13.45 -9.56 -28.02
C LYS A 224 -14.12 -10.54 -28.98
N SER A 225 -15.28 -11.07 -28.59
CA SER A 225 -16.04 -12.03 -29.39
C SER A 225 -17.52 -12.00 -29.03
N LYS A 226 -18.37 -12.54 -29.90
CA LYS A 226 -19.81 -12.73 -29.60
C LYS A 226 -20.09 -13.69 -28.42
N ARG A 227 -19.04 -14.31 -27.89
CA ARG A 227 -19.07 -15.33 -26.83
C ARG A 227 -18.56 -14.80 -25.48
N GLU A 228 -18.19 -13.51 -25.43
CA GLU A 228 -17.61 -12.88 -24.23
C GLU A 228 -18.52 -13.03 -23.02
N ASP A 229 -19.81 -12.67 -23.15
CA ASP A 229 -20.78 -12.77 -22.06
C ASP A 229 -20.89 -14.19 -21.52
N ALA A 230 -21.02 -15.18 -22.41
CA ALA A 230 -21.17 -16.57 -22.02
C ALA A 230 -19.89 -17.11 -21.33
N ARG A 231 -18.69 -16.68 -21.76
CA ARG A 231 -17.43 -17.01 -21.05
C ARG A 231 -17.39 -16.34 -19.68
N MET A 232 -17.77 -15.07 -19.57
CA MET A 232 -17.81 -14.35 -18.29
C MET A 232 -18.78 -15.03 -17.30
N HIS A 233 -19.92 -15.53 -17.76
CA HIS A 233 -20.82 -16.33 -16.90
C HIS A 233 -20.16 -17.60 -16.37
N LEU A 234 -19.41 -18.34 -17.21
CA LEU A 234 -18.65 -19.52 -16.76
C LEU A 234 -17.58 -19.14 -15.74
N PHE A 235 -16.86 -18.04 -15.96
CA PHE A 235 -15.88 -17.52 -15.01
C PHE A 235 -16.53 -17.24 -13.65
N HIS A 236 -17.66 -16.53 -13.63
CA HIS A 236 -18.38 -16.27 -12.38
C HIS A 236 -18.90 -17.54 -11.71
N ALA A 237 -19.38 -18.52 -12.49
CA ALA A 237 -19.81 -19.82 -11.96
C ALA A 237 -18.65 -20.61 -11.31
N LEU A 238 -17.41 -20.42 -11.79
CA LEU A 238 -16.19 -20.97 -11.19
C LEU A 238 -15.60 -20.09 -10.06
N GLY A 239 -16.30 -19.03 -9.63
CA GLY A 239 -15.90 -18.17 -8.52
C GLY A 239 -14.92 -17.05 -8.89
N PHE A 240 -14.70 -16.77 -10.17
CA PHE A 240 -13.89 -15.61 -10.56
C PHE A 240 -14.67 -14.31 -10.29
N VAL A 241 -14.03 -13.40 -9.56
CA VAL A 241 -14.54 -12.05 -9.26
C VAL A 241 -13.89 -11.07 -10.24
N ALA A 242 -14.25 -11.16 -11.52
CA ALA A 242 -13.72 -10.29 -12.57
C ALA A 242 -14.82 -9.38 -13.13
N GLU A 243 -14.68 -8.07 -12.96
CA GLU A 243 -15.58 -7.06 -13.57
C GLU A 243 -15.16 -6.68 -14.99
N SER A 244 -14.06 -7.27 -15.49
CA SER A 244 -13.51 -7.01 -16.81
C SER A 244 -13.05 -8.30 -17.47
N THR A 245 -12.80 -8.25 -18.76
CA THR A 245 -12.24 -9.38 -19.53
C THR A 245 -10.73 -9.58 -19.33
N ILE A 246 -10.08 -8.76 -18.49
CA ILE A 246 -8.66 -8.88 -18.16
C ILE A 246 -8.54 -9.55 -16.79
N PHE A 247 -7.84 -10.68 -16.77
CA PHE A 247 -7.57 -11.49 -15.60
C PHE A 247 -6.10 -11.33 -15.21
N ALA A 248 -5.80 -11.46 -13.92
CA ALA A 248 -4.44 -11.46 -13.39
C ALA A 248 -4.18 -12.77 -12.64
N PHE A 249 -3.06 -13.41 -12.96
CA PHE A 249 -2.60 -14.65 -12.36
C PHE A 249 -1.19 -14.47 -11.82
N GLU A 250 -0.83 -15.29 -10.85
CA GLU A 250 0.51 -15.33 -10.29
C GLU A 250 1.25 -16.55 -10.83
N VAL A 251 2.44 -16.31 -11.37
CA VAL A 251 3.38 -17.34 -11.80
C VAL A 251 4.57 -17.34 -10.83
N SER A 252 4.75 -18.44 -10.11
CA SER A 252 5.79 -18.63 -9.11
C SER A 252 7.11 -19.10 -9.72
N ILE A 253 8.22 -18.81 -9.05
CA ILE A 253 9.53 -19.38 -9.37
C ILE A 253 9.68 -20.84 -8.93
N CYS A 254 8.80 -21.33 -8.04
CA CYS A 254 8.81 -22.69 -7.51
C CYS A 254 7.50 -23.44 -7.77
N GLU A 255 7.53 -24.77 -7.68
CA GLU A 255 6.33 -25.61 -7.82
C GLU A 255 5.36 -25.42 -6.62
N PRO A 256 4.04 -25.38 -6.87
CA PRO A 256 3.40 -25.32 -8.19
C PRO A 256 3.60 -23.95 -8.85
N TYR A 257 4.07 -23.92 -10.11
CA TYR A 257 4.43 -22.68 -10.81
C TYR A 257 3.24 -21.72 -11.02
N PHE A 258 2.01 -22.19 -10.90
CA PHE A 258 0.80 -21.38 -10.97
C PHE A 258 -0.34 -22.09 -10.24
N HIS A 259 -1.32 -21.31 -9.80
CA HIS A 259 -2.53 -21.80 -9.14
C HIS A 259 -3.52 -22.43 -10.14
N ASP A 260 -4.38 -23.37 -9.69
CA ASP A 260 -5.38 -24.06 -10.53
C ASP A 260 -6.32 -23.10 -11.27
N SER A 261 -6.54 -21.89 -10.72
CA SER A 261 -7.33 -20.86 -11.37
C SER A 261 -6.80 -20.47 -12.77
N LEU A 262 -5.48 -20.51 -13.00
CA LEU A 262 -4.95 -20.29 -14.35
C LEU A 262 -5.33 -21.42 -15.30
N PHE A 263 -5.37 -22.67 -14.81
CA PHE A 263 -5.81 -23.82 -15.60
C PHE A 263 -7.31 -23.74 -15.92
N ARG A 264 -8.16 -23.39 -14.94
CA ARG A 264 -9.59 -23.13 -15.16
C ARG A 264 -9.83 -22.02 -16.18
N PHE A 265 -9.00 -20.98 -16.13
CA PHE A 265 -9.03 -19.94 -17.14
C PHE A 265 -8.69 -20.46 -18.53
N ALA A 266 -7.60 -21.22 -18.66
CA ALA A 266 -7.22 -21.81 -19.94
C ALA A 266 -8.33 -22.70 -20.50
N GLN A 267 -9.00 -23.52 -19.66
CA GLN A 267 -10.12 -24.35 -20.07
C GLN A 267 -11.24 -23.52 -20.71
N ILE A 268 -11.71 -22.45 -20.05
CA ILE A 268 -12.76 -21.58 -20.60
C ILE A 268 -12.27 -20.82 -21.84
N TYR A 269 -11.01 -20.39 -21.83
CA TYR A 269 -10.40 -19.62 -22.91
C TYR A 269 -10.43 -20.39 -24.24
N VAL A 270 -10.12 -21.69 -24.20
CA VAL A 270 -10.07 -22.56 -25.39
C VAL A 270 -11.41 -23.20 -25.76
N LEU A 271 -12.50 -22.95 -25.00
CA LEU A 271 -13.82 -23.48 -25.36
C LEU A 271 -14.28 -22.92 -26.71
N ASP A 272 -14.41 -23.82 -27.68
CA ASP A 272 -14.93 -23.56 -29.02
C ASP A 272 -16.46 -23.44 -29.06
N GLU A 273 -17.16 -24.14 -28.18
CA GLU A 273 -18.60 -24.04 -27.99
C GLU A 273 -18.88 -23.82 -26.50
N ILE A 274 -19.74 -22.86 -26.19
CA ILE A 274 -20.18 -22.62 -24.82
C ILE A 274 -21.55 -23.27 -24.70
N PRO A 275 -21.71 -24.32 -23.87
CA PRO A 275 -22.98 -25.00 -23.72
C PRO A 275 -24.08 -23.98 -23.40
N SER A 276 -25.11 -23.96 -24.25
CA SER A 276 -26.33 -23.22 -23.99
C SER A 276 -26.96 -23.74 -22.70
N LYS A 277 -27.52 -22.85 -21.86
CA LYS A 277 -28.29 -23.21 -20.65
C LYS A 277 -29.48 -24.16 -20.90
N ALA A 278 -29.73 -24.56 -22.15
CA ALA A 278 -30.83 -25.43 -22.55
C ALA A 278 -30.58 -26.95 -22.33
N GLU A 279 -29.41 -27.36 -21.85
CA GLU A 279 -29.11 -28.79 -21.61
C GLU A 279 -28.60 -29.05 -20.18
N GLN A 280 -29.39 -28.65 -19.18
CA GLN A 280 -29.32 -29.19 -17.81
C GLN A 280 -30.68 -29.72 -17.39
#